data_AF-A0A7S0UED8-F1
#
_entry.id   AF-A0A7S0UED8-F1
#
_cell.length_a   1.000
_cell.length_b   1.000
_cell.length_c   1.000
_cell.angle_alpha   90.00
_cell.angle_beta   90.00
_cell.angle_gamma   90.00
#
_symmetry.space_group_name_H-M   'P 1'
#
loop_
_entity.id
_entity.type
_entity.pdbx_description
1 polymer ?
#
loop_
_entity_poly.entity_id
_entity_poly.type
_entity_poly.pdbx_seq_one_letter_code
_entity_poly.pdbx_strand_id
1 'polypeptide(L)'
;SVCGDGVEGGLEQCDDNNTASSDGCSAVCTVEAGYTCSVTFPSVCSDNDECAAFAPCAPNATCTNNVGAGYTCACHADFFGNGLVCSPCLENSAAPNGTTTVLGCSCNSGYGRLAGATACTDVDECSVAADDCHANASCSNTVGSFACACGRGYEDGAG
;
A
#
# COMPACT_ATOMS: atom_id res chain seq x y z
N SER A 1 -20.15 -5.37 41.79
CA SER A 1 -20.40 -4.29 40.85
C SER A 1 -21.21 -4.83 39.70
N VAL A 2 -22.09 -4.01 39.13
CA VAL A 2 -22.95 -4.39 37.99
C VAL A 2 -22.49 -3.56 36.82
N CYS A 3 -21.90 -4.21 35.82
CA CYS A 3 -21.41 -3.51 34.65
C CYS A 3 -22.53 -2.80 33.88
N GLY A 4 -22.29 -1.54 33.54
CA GLY A 4 -23.19 -0.71 32.75
C GLY A 4 -24.23 0.03 33.59
N ASP A 5 -24.01 0.16 34.90
CA ASP A 5 -24.89 0.90 35.80
C ASP A 5 -24.43 2.36 36.02
N GLY A 6 -23.29 2.74 35.44
CA GLY A 6 -22.72 4.08 35.52
C GLY A 6 -22.06 4.41 36.86
N VAL A 7 -21.78 3.43 37.70
CA VAL A 7 -21.22 3.61 39.05
C VAL A 7 -19.86 2.93 39.16
N GLU A 8 -18.95 3.50 39.95
CA GLU A 8 -17.69 2.85 40.28
C GLU A 8 -17.94 1.59 41.11
N GLY A 9 -17.55 0.40 40.62
CA GLY A 9 -17.36 -0.71 41.55
C GLY A 9 -16.19 -1.62 41.26
N GLY A 10 -15.22 -1.50 42.15
CA GLY A 10 -14.24 -2.53 42.49
C GLY A 10 -13.35 -2.96 41.33
N LEU A 11 -13.77 -3.97 40.56
CA LEU A 11 -12.96 -4.69 39.57
C LEU A 11 -13.21 -4.23 38.11
N GLU A 12 -14.03 -3.21 37.92
CA GLU A 12 -14.35 -2.66 36.60
C GLU A 12 -13.20 -1.76 36.11
N GLN A 13 -12.78 -1.95 34.86
CA GLN A 13 -11.75 -1.11 34.23
C GLN A 13 -12.37 0.15 33.61
N CYS A 14 -13.67 0.12 33.34
CA CYS A 14 -14.52 1.20 32.86
C CYS A 14 -15.98 0.84 33.19
N ASP A 15 -16.88 1.82 33.23
CA ASP A 15 -18.33 1.61 33.19
C ASP A 15 -19.00 2.80 32.51
N ASP A 16 -19.48 2.63 31.29
CA ASP A 16 -20.05 3.70 30.44
C ASP A 16 -21.60 3.71 30.45
N ASN A 17 -22.21 3.17 31.52
CA ASN A 17 -23.66 3.14 31.73
C ASN A 17 -24.44 2.36 30.64
N ASN A 18 -23.80 1.39 29.98
CA ASN A 18 -24.47 0.45 29.10
C ASN A 18 -23.71 -0.90 29.01
N THR A 19 -24.19 -1.81 28.16
CA THR A 19 -23.57 -3.15 27.94
C THR A 19 -23.32 -3.42 26.46
N ALA A 20 -23.23 -2.37 25.66
CA ALA A 20 -22.79 -2.46 24.27
C ALA A 20 -21.29 -2.83 24.23
N SER A 21 -20.80 -3.09 23.04
CA SER A 21 -19.38 -3.36 22.82
C SER A 21 -19.00 -2.65 21.53
N SER A 22 -17.71 -2.39 21.36
CA SER A 22 -17.13 -1.55 20.30
C SER A 22 -17.44 -0.05 20.41
N ASP A 23 -17.69 0.44 21.62
CA ASP A 23 -17.78 1.86 21.97
C ASP A 23 -16.73 2.29 23.02
N GLY A 24 -15.83 1.38 23.38
CA GLY A 24 -14.68 1.61 24.25
C GLY A 24 -14.78 0.96 25.61
N CYS A 25 -15.99 0.61 26.08
CA CYS A 25 -16.20 -0.18 27.27
C CYS A 25 -17.02 -1.42 26.96
N SER A 26 -16.42 -2.61 27.13
CA SER A 26 -17.11 -3.86 26.81
C SER A 26 -18.28 -4.16 27.76
N ALA A 27 -19.15 -5.09 27.36
CA ALA A 27 -20.26 -5.59 28.17
C ALA A 27 -19.86 -6.26 29.52
N VAL A 28 -18.56 -6.45 29.75
CA VAL A 28 -17.98 -6.99 30.99
C VAL A 28 -17.09 -5.98 31.71
N CYS A 29 -17.19 -4.69 31.35
CA CYS A 29 -16.50 -3.57 31.98
C CYS A 29 -14.98 -3.68 31.93
N THR A 30 -14.50 -4.23 30.82
CA THR A 30 -13.10 -4.15 30.39
C THR A 30 -12.94 -3.09 29.31
N VAL A 31 -11.86 -2.31 29.38
CA VAL A 31 -11.55 -1.31 28.34
C VAL A 31 -11.23 -2.04 27.05
N GLU A 32 -11.86 -1.62 25.97
CA GLU A 32 -11.69 -2.26 24.66
C GLU A 32 -10.36 -1.85 24.01
N ALA A 33 -9.79 -2.77 23.21
CA ALA A 33 -8.54 -2.50 22.51
C ALA A 33 -8.72 -1.30 21.55
N GLY A 34 -7.74 -0.41 21.52
CA GLY A 34 -7.81 0.82 20.71
C GLY A 34 -8.53 1.98 21.39
N TYR A 35 -9.02 1.84 22.62
CA TYR A 35 -9.65 2.94 23.36
C TYR A 35 -8.85 3.34 24.60
N THR A 36 -9.10 4.56 25.07
CA THR A 36 -8.74 5.04 26.40
C THR A 36 -10.00 5.56 27.09
N CYS A 37 -10.21 5.13 28.34
CA CYS A 37 -11.37 5.52 29.13
C CYS A 37 -10.96 6.43 30.29
N SER A 38 -11.82 7.41 30.56
CA SER A 38 -11.71 8.29 31.72
C SER A 38 -11.93 7.49 33.01
N VAL A 39 -11.23 7.85 34.08
CA VAL A 39 -11.43 7.25 35.42
C VAL A 39 -12.64 7.85 36.18
N THR A 40 -13.55 8.50 35.45
CA THR A 40 -14.81 9.03 35.96
C THR A 40 -15.94 8.05 35.70
N PHE A 41 -17.03 8.15 36.46
CA PHE A 41 -18.19 7.26 36.33
C PHE A 41 -19.46 8.08 36.05
N PRO A 42 -20.19 7.81 34.95
CA PRO A 42 -19.83 6.86 33.89
C PRO A 42 -18.53 7.25 33.16
N SER A 43 -17.78 6.23 32.74
CA SER A 43 -16.54 6.33 31.98
C SER A 43 -16.83 6.88 30.59
N VAL A 44 -16.10 7.93 30.23
CA VAL A 44 -16.08 8.43 28.85
C VAL A 44 -14.90 7.79 28.17
N CYS A 45 -15.18 6.93 27.19
CA CYS A 45 -14.17 6.27 26.37
C CYS A 45 -14.01 7.00 25.04
N SER A 46 -12.76 7.15 24.61
CA SER A 46 -12.40 7.71 23.32
C SER A 46 -11.49 6.74 22.60
N ASP A 47 -11.65 6.68 21.28
CA ASP A 47 -10.71 6.02 20.41
C ASP A 47 -9.32 6.66 20.52
N ASN A 48 -8.29 5.83 20.44
CA ASN A 48 -6.91 6.25 20.46
C ASN A 48 -6.50 6.68 19.06
N ASP A 49 -6.58 7.97 18.76
CA ASP A 49 -6.14 8.47 17.46
C ASP A 49 -4.60 8.41 17.34
N GLU A 50 -4.12 7.29 16.83
CA GLU A 50 -2.71 7.02 16.58
C GLU A 50 -2.11 7.99 15.55
N CYS A 51 -2.91 8.42 14.58
CA CYS A 51 -2.50 9.36 13.55
C CYS A 51 -2.23 10.76 14.15
N ALA A 52 -3.05 11.21 15.09
CA ALA A 52 -2.88 12.49 15.78
C ALA A 52 -1.77 12.45 16.84
N ALA A 53 -1.60 11.31 17.52
CA ALA A 53 -0.67 11.19 18.64
C ALA A 53 0.79 10.99 18.21
N PHE A 54 1.05 10.16 17.20
CA PHE A 54 2.43 9.78 16.86
C PHE A 54 2.76 9.67 15.37
N ALA A 55 1.77 9.85 14.48
CA ALA A 55 1.95 9.77 13.03
C ALA A 55 2.80 8.55 12.58
N PRO A 56 2.31 7.31 12.81
CA PRO A 56 3.08 6.06 12.63
C PRO A 56 3.74 5.85 11.27
N CYS A 57 3.14 6.44 10.24
CA CYS A 57 3.36 6.03 8.86
C CYS A 57 4.66 6.58 8.28
N ALA A 58 5.12 5.98 7.19
CA ALA A 58 6.28 6.46 6.46
C ALA A 58 6.09 7.92 5.98
N PRO A 59 7.18 8.65 5.77
CA PRO A 59 7.16 9.79 4.86
C PRO A 59 6.60 9.36 3.50
N ASN A 60 5.69 10.16 2.94
CA ASN A 60 4.89 9.83 1.75
C ASN A 60 3.86 8.71 1.95
N ALA A 61 3.27 8.61 3.15
CA ALA A 61 2.09 7.81 3.41
C ALA A 61 1.00 8.64 4.10
N THR A 62 -0.25 8.33 3.79
CA THR A 62 -1.43 8.82 4.50
C THR A 62 -1.76 7.85 5.64
N CYS A 63 -1.91 8.38 6.85
CA CYS A 63 -2.44 7.67 8.00
C CYS A 63 -3.96 7.80 8.02
N THR A 64 -4.68 6.69 8.21
CA THR A 64 -6.13 6.66 8.41
C THR A 64 -6.42 5.99 9.74
N ASN A 65 -7.01 6.74 10.66
CA ASN A 65 -7.46 6.23 11.94
C ASN A 65 -8.75 5.39 11.76
N ASN A 66 -8.77 4.19 12.34
CA ASN A 66 -9.88 3.27 12.30
C ASN A 66 -10.44 3.11 13.70
N VAL A 67 -11.56 3.79 13.97
CA VAL A 67 -12.21 3.80 15.28
C VAL A 67 -12.39 2.38 15.84
N GLY A 68 -11.74 2.09 16.96
CA GLY A 68 -11.78 0.80 17.66
C GLY A 68 -11.02 -0.35 17.01
N ALA A 69 -10.28 -0.09 15.93
CA ALA A 69 -9.48 -1.06 15.19
C ALA A 69 -8.03 -0.59 14.94
N GLY A 70 -7.60 0.51 15.57
CA GLY A 70 -6.28 1.12 15.44
C GLY A 70 -6.16 1.97 14.18
N TYR A 71 -5.04 1.88 13.45
CA TYR A 71 -4.79 2.71 12.26
C TYR A 71 -4.32 1.90 11.05
N THR A 72 -4.42 2.52 9.87
CA THR A 72 -3.85 2.01 8.61
C THR A 72 -2.99 3.06 7.92
N CYS A 73 -1.94 2.61 7.23
CA CYS A 73 -1.05 3.46 6.45
C CYS A 73 -1.13 3.07 4.97
N ALA A 74 -1.30 4.07 4.09
CA ALA A 74 -1.28 3.88 2.64
C ALA A 74 -0.25 4.83 2.01
N CYS A 75 0.65 4.33 1.17
CA CYS A 75 1.59 5.19 0.46
C CYS A 75 0.84 6.18 -0.46
N HIS A 76 1.38 7.38 -0.60
CA HIS A 76 0.92 8.38 -1.57
C HIS A 76 1.15 7.89 -3.01
N ALA A 77 0.56 8.59 -3.98
CA ALA A 77 0.77 8.32 -5.39
C ALA A 77 2.27 8.29 -5.74
N ASP A 78 2.64 7.36 -6.62
CA ASP A 78 4.02 7.09 -7.09
C ASP A 78 4.99 6.51 -6.04
N PHE A 79 4.50 6.25 -4.82
CA PHE A 79 5.24 5.53 -3.79
C PHE A 79 4.63 4.15 -3.53
N PHE A 80 5.49 3.17 -3.35
CA PHE A 80 5.11 1.79 -3.19
C PHE A 80 5.73 1.23 -1.91
N GLY A 81 5.00 0.33 -1.26
CA GLY A 81 5.39 -0.19 0.04
C GLY A 81 4.20 -0.65 0.87
N ASN A 82 4.45 -0.86 2.17
CA ASN A 82 3.45 -1.31 3.14
C ASN A 82 2.88 -0.15 3.99
N GLY A 83 3.08 1.11 3.57
CA GLY A 83 2.65 2.31 4.30
C GLY A 83 3.53 2.70 5.48
N LEU A 84 4.29 1.76 6.07
CA LEU A 84 5.34 2.02 7.08
C LEU A 84 6.72 2.20 6.46
N VAL A 85 6.89 1.71 5.24
CA VAL A 85 8.01 1.99 4.34
C VAL A 85 7.39 2.34 3.00
N CYS A 86 7.69 3.52 2.47
CA CYS A 86 7.24 3.96 1.15
C CYS A 86 8.46 4.44 0.36
N SER A 87 8.63 3.94 -0.86
CA SER A 87 9.75 4.30 -1.73
C SER A 87 9.25 4.55 -3.16
N PRO A 88 9.83 5.52 -3.88
CA PRO A 88 9.50 5.74 -5.28
C PRO A 88 10.01 4.57 -6.13
N CYS A 89 9.33 4.20 -7.21
CA CYS A 89 9.96 3.37 -8.26
C CYS A 89 10.96 4.29 -8.99
N LEU A 90 12.26 4.16 -8.70
CA LEU A 90 13.27 4.84 -9.51
C LEU A 90 13.32 4.19 -10.90
N GLU A 91 13.59 5.01 -11.91
CA GLU A 91 13.58 4.65 -13.33
C GLU A 91 14.19 3.26 -13.57
N ASN A 92 13.41 2.37 -14.17
CA ASN A 92 13.80 1.00 -14.50
C ASN A 92 14.18 0.07 -13.32
N SER A 93 13.55 0.23 -12.15
CA SER A 93 13.73 -0.68 -10.99
C SER A 93 12.42 -1.21 -10.42
N ALA A 94 12.38 -2.52 -10.14
CA ALA A 94 11.37 -3.12 -9.26
C ALA A 94 11.90 -3.13 -7.81
N ALA A 95 10.99 -3.06 -6.84
CA ALA A 95 11.33 -3.03 -5.41
C ALA A 95 12.09 -4.30 -4.96
N PRO A 96 12.94 -4.21 -3.93
CA PRO A 96 13.69 -5.36 -3.44
C PRO A 96 12.78 -6.38 -2.75
N ASN A 97 12.89 -7.61 -3.26
CA ASN A 97 12.69 -8.88 -2.55
C ASN A 97 11.24 -9.38 -2.35
N GLY A 98 10.77 -10.20 -3.29
CA GLY A 98 10.70 -11.66 -3.07
C GLY A 98 9.82 -12.24 -1.95
N THR A 99 9.06 -11.44 -1.21
CA THR A 99 8.08 -11.94 -0.24
C THR A 99 6.73 -11.27 -0.45
N THR A 100 5.75 -12.12 -0.73
CA THR A 100 4.32 -11.87 -0.99
C THR A 100 3.75 -10.79 -0.06
N THR A 101 3.58 -9.56 -0.57
CA THR A 101 2.36 -8.70 -0.41
C THR A 101 2.48 -7.24 -0.91
N VAL A 102 3.55 -6.79 -1.57
CA VAL A 102 3.55 -5.42 -2.14
C VAL A 102 3.95 -5.43 -3.62
N LEU A 103 2.95 -5.61 -4.48
CA LEU A 103 3.07 -5.58 -5.93
C LEU A 103 2.50 -4.25 -6.45
N GLY A 104 3.37 -3.35 -6.92
CA GLY A 104 2.91 -2.08 -7.50
C GLY A 104 3.82 -1.49 -8.58
N CYS A 105 5.10 -1.84 -8.65
CA CYS A 105 5.93 -1.47 -9.79
C CYS A 105 5.76 -2.54 -10.90
N SER A 106 5.20 -2.15 -12.05
CA SER A 106 5.37 -2.85 -13.32
C SER A 106 6.58 -2.28 -14.06
N CYS A 107 7.20 -3.06 -14.94
CA CYS A 107 8.22 -2.49 -15.82
C CYS A 107 7.57 -1.52 -16.81
N ASN A 108 8.28 -0.45 -17.15
CA ASN A 108 7.88 0.44 -18.25
C ASN A 108 7.77 -0.37 -19.55
N SER A 109 7.01 0.14 -20.52
CA SER A 109 6.96 -0.46 -21.86
C SER A 109 8.37 -0.61 -22.43
N GLY A 110 8.66 -1.74 -23.08
CA GLY A 110 10.00 -2.11 -23.55
C GLY A 110 10.93 -2.72 -22.49
N TYR A 111 10.43 -2.94 -21.26
CA TYR A 111 11.20 -3.58 -20.19
C TYR A 111 10.43 -4.74 -19.55
N GLY A 112 11.14 -5.75 -19.08
CA GLY A 112 10.58 -6.99 -18.54
C GLY A 112 11.37 -7.53 -17.36
N ARG A 113 10.77 -8.47 -16.63
CA ARG A 113 11.42 -9.18 -15.52
C ARG A 113 11.84 -10.58 -15.94
N LEU A 114 13.14 -10.85 -15.90
CA LEU A 114 13.66 -12.22 -15.93
C LEU A 114 13.28 -12.96 -14.63
N ALA A 115 13.10 -14.27 -14.72
CA ALA A 115 12.82 -15.10 -13.55
C ALA A 115 13.96 -14.93 -12.51
N GLY A 116 13.62 -14.39 -11.33
CA GLY A 116 14.57 -14.11 -10.26
C GLY A 116 15.26 -12.73 -10.31
N ALA A 117 14.97 -11.88 -11.29
CA ALA A 117 15.52 -10.53 -11.37
C ALA A 117 14.69 -9.50 -10.58
N THR A 118 15.40 -8.61 -9.88
CA THR A 118 14.82 -7.49 -9.11
C THR A 118 14.78 -6.19 -9.92
N ALA A 119 15.57 -6.09 -10.99
CA ALA A 119 15.55 -4.95 -11.90
C ALA A 119 14.70 -5.27 -13.14
N CYS A 120 14.14 -4.22 -13.73
CA CYS A 120 13.57 -4.30 -15.06
C CYS A 120 14.73 -4.26 -16.07
N THR A 121 14.74 -5.20 -17.00
CA THR A 121 15.74 -5.27 -18.06
C THR A 121 15.08 -4.95 -19.38
N ASP A 122 15.82 -4.30 -20.26
CA ASP A 122 15.42 -4.10 -21.65
C ASP A 122 14.92 -5.42 -22.25
N VAL A 123 13.75 -5.37 -22.89
CA VAL A 123 13.22 -6.50 -23.65
C VAL A 123 13.69 -6.31 -25.07
N ASP A 124 14.46 -7.26 -25.59
CA ASP A 124 14.79 -7.26 -27.01
C ASP A 124 13.58 -7.76 -27.80
N GLU A 125 12.73 -6.84 -28.27
CA GLU A 125 11.51 -7.18 -29.01
C GLU A 125 11.81 -7.93 -30.31
N CYS A 126 12.95 -7.65 -30.95
CA CYS A 126 13.39 -8.34 -32.16
C CYS A 126 13.74 -9.81 -31.89
N SER A 127 14.32 -10.11 -30.72
CA SER A 127 14.71 -11.47 -30.33
C SER A 127 13.52 -12.33 -29.90
N VAL A 128 12.46 -11.72 -29.36
CA VAL A 128 11.24 -12.43 -28.94
C VAL A 128 10.10 -12.36 -29.97
N ALA A 129 10.36 -11.77 -31.15
CA ALA A 129 9.36 -11.53 -32.20
C ALA A 129 8.11 -10.82 -31.67
N ALA A 130 8.33 -9.83 -30.80
CA ALA A 130 7.30 -8.93 -30.29
C ALA A 130 7.37 -7.54 -30.95
N ASP A 131 8.21 -7.38 -31.97
CA ASP A 131 8.25 -6.20 -32.79
C ASP A 131 7.03 -6.11 -33.72
N ASP A 132 6.62 -4.89 -34.05
CA ASP A 132 5.58 -4.60 -35.04
C ASP A 132 6.21 -4.12 -36.37
N CYS A 133 7.45 -4.54 -36.67
CA CYS A 133 8.07 -4.18 -37.94
C CYS A 133 7.33 -4.81 -39.12
N HIS A 134 7.22 -4.04 -40.21
CA HIS A 134 6.69 -4.59 -41.46
C HIS A 134 7.56 -5.77 -41.95
N ALA A 135 6.96 -6.75 -42.63
CA ALA A 135 7.67 -7.94 -43.12
C ALA A 135 8.87 -7.65 -44.06
N ASN A 136 8.91 -6.46 -44.65
CA ASN A 136 10.02 -5.97 -45.50
C ASN A 136 10.94 -4.97 -44.78
N ALA A 137 10.83 -4.83 -43.47
CA ALA A 137 11.69 -4.02 -42.63
C ALA A 137 12.57 -4.90 -41.74
N SER A 138 13.77 -4.43 -41.42
CA SER A 138 14.66 -5.07 -40.45
C SER A 138 14.46 -4.46 -39.06
N CYS A 139 14.26 -5.30 -38.05
CA CYS A 139 14.19 -4.88 -36.65
C CYS A 139 15.60 -4.71 -36.06
N SER A 140 15.79 -3.64 -35.28
CA SER A 140 16.96 -3.42 -34.43
C SER A 140 16.50 -3.05 -33.02
N ASN A 141 16.98 -3.80 -32.03
CA ASN A 141 16.68 -3.50 -30.64
C ASN A 141 17.33 -2.17 -30.20
N THR A 142 16.64 -1.41 -29.35
CA THR A 142 17.13 -0.18 -28.72
C THR A 142 16.77 -0.19 -27.24
N VAL A 143 17.41 0.64 -26.41
CA VAL A 143 17.11 0.62 -24.98
C VAL A 143 15.70 1.19 -24.72
N GLY A 144 14.78 0.32 -24.29
CA GLY A 144 13.38 0.58 -23.98
C GLY A 144 12.43 0.55 -25.17
N SER A 145 12.86 0.10 -26.35
CA SER A 145 12.03 0.01 -27.58
C SER A 145 12.78 -0.73 -28.69
N PHE A 146 12.18 -0.85 -29.87
CA PHE A 146 12.86 -1.27 -31.09
C PHE A 146 12.73 -0.22 -32.20
N ALA A 147 13.59 -0.33 -33.23
CA ALA A 147 13.54 0.47 -34.44
C ALA A 147 13.43 -0.43 -35.68
N CYS A 148 12.52 -0.07 -36.58
CA CYS A 148 12.35 -0.76 -37.86
C CYS A 148 13.02 0.06 -38.97
N ALA A 149 13.86 -0.58 -39.78
CA ALA A 149 14.45 0.04 -40.97
C ALA A 149 13.91 -0.61 -42.24
N CYS A 150 13.29 0.18 -43.13
CA CYS A 150 12.76 -0.29 -44.40
C CYS A 150 13.86 -0.88 -45.29
N GLY A 151 13.55 -2.00 -45.95
CA GLY A 151 14.36 -2.50 -47.06
C GLY A 151 14.45 -1.48 -48.20
N ARG A 152 15.54 -1.51 -48.98
CA ARG A 152 15.74 -0.59 -50.10
C ARG A 152 14.52 -0.58 -51.04
N GLY A 153 13.97 0.60 -51.30
CA GLY A 153 12.84 0.80 -52.22
C GLY A 153 11.46 0.86 -51.56
N TYR A 154 11.38 0.82 -50.23
CA TYR A 154 10.16 1.04 -49.46
C TYR A 154 10.28 2.36 -48.69
N GLU A 155 9.22 3.17 -48.69
CA GLU A 155 9.15 4.44 -47.95
C GLU A 155 8.22 4.31 -46.75
N ASP A 156 8.61 4.96 -45.66
CA ASP A 156 7.98 4.92 -44.35
C ASP A 156 6.64 5.69 -44.43
N GLY A 157 5.55 4.97 -44.69
CA GLY A 157 4.21 5.53 -44.60
C GLY A 157 3.84 5.79 -43.14
N ALA A 158 4.19 6.96 -42.61
CA ALA A 158 3.71 7.44 -41.32
C ALA A 158 2.18 7.52 -41.34
N GLY A 159 1.54 6.72 -40.47
CA GLY A 159 0.14 6.87 -40.07
C GLY A 159 0.05 7.72 -38.81
#